data_AF-A0A9E0GHS9-F1
#
_entry.id   AF-A0A9E0GHS9-F1
#
_cell.length_a   1.000
_cell.length_b   1.000
_cell.length_c   1.000
_cell.angle_alpha   90.00
_cell.angle_beta   90.00
_cell.angle_gamma   90.00
#
_symmetry.space_group_name_H-M   'P 1'
#
loop_
_entity.id
_entity.type
_entity.pdbx_description
1 polymer ?
#
loop_
_entity_poly.entity_id
_entity_poly.type
_entity_poly.pdbx_seq_one_letter_code
_entity_poly.pdbx_strand_id
1 'polypeptide(L)'
;MKGTDQPDPGPVRRIDPFLALGARANSTPDQLQALRDQATAYAGWDRLADDSQYHGLTALIYGHLRQAQVEMPDDVRRTLAAITVRQERAAQIQAEALTQLLASFDRAGVEALVLKGGALAHQVYARPGLRPMYDLDLLVRAADAQKAQTLLGGLGFQVSAPADGRSGSFHQHLPPAARMVDGQQIVVEIHTNLFRQNQPFLPSATFEELADRSVEFQLGDRTARTLGPEEMLWHVYRHAFCNSLPWSHLRLIWVADVVSVVEAWHERMDWERVARLFPEVWHGLPLLHFLTPWSASVRAHLGWGELSRPAGVGRPYAGFPFRPWGALRQEGLGHAIAETFWPSEWWLRLHYGVADGRTVIWAWRLRHGRHILAQMMWAWPLYRRVQIPLLGSWRRSRSVLTDPPRHNNS
;
A
#
# COMPACT_ATOMS: atom_id res chain seq x y z
N MET A 1 -7.50 24.24 10.15
CA MET A 1 -8.74 23.44 10.07
C MET A 1 -8.34 21.97 10.00
N LYS A 2 -8.97 21.13 10.83
CA LYS A 2 -8.68 19.70 10.96
C LYS A 2 -8.98 18.98 9.64
N GLY A 3 -7.95 18.44 8.99
CA GLY A 3 -8.06 17.62 7.79
C GLY A 3 -7.32 16.31 8.01
N THR A 4 -7.82 15.48 8.93
CA THR A 4 -7.59 14.04 8.85
C THR A 4 -8.77 13.45 8.09
N ASP A 5 -8.92 13.81 6.83
CA ASP A 5 -9.74 13.04 5.89
C ASP A 5 -8.92 11.81 5.48
N GLN A 6 -8.74 10.89 6.43
CA GLN A 6 -8.66 9.50 6.01
C GLN A 6 -10.09 9.13 5.60
N PRO A 7 -10.34 8.85 4.31
CA PRO A 7 -11.68 8.48 3.87
C PRO A 7 -12.14 7.30 4.70
N ASP A 8 -13.43 7.30 5.08
CA ASP A 8 -14.08 6.13 5.65
C ASP A 8 -13.68 4.92 4.79
N PRO A 9 -13.00 3.90 5.37
CA PRO A 9 -12.47 2.79 4.59
C PRO A 9 -13.52 2.06 3.74
N GLY A 10 -14.81 2.30 4.00
CA GLY A 10 -15.92 1.69 3.29
C GLY A 10 -15.96 0.18 3.55
N PRO A 11 -16.93 -0.52 2.93
CA PRO A 11 -16.94 -1.98 2.98
C PRO A 11 -15.73 -2.53 2.23
N VAL A 12 -15.06 -3.54 2.80
CA VAL A 12 -13.99 -4.27 2.11
C VAL A 12 -14.59 -4.96 0.89
N ARG A 13 -14.25 -4.46 -0.30
CA ARG A 13 -14.73 -5.01 -1.55
C ARG A 13 -13.91 -6.24 -1.90
N ARG A 14 -14.60 -7.29 -2.37
CA ARG A 14 -13.94 -8.38 -3.06
C ARG A 14 -13.22 -7.80 -4.27
N ILE A 15 -11.98 -8.22 -4.49
CA ILE A 15 -11.22 -7.78 -5.65
C ILE A 15 -11.93 -8.26 -6.91
N ASP A 16 -12.21 -7.32 -7.83
CA ASP A 16 -12.73 -7.62 -9.16
C ASP A 16 -11.66 -8.40 -9.96
N PRO A 17 -11.96 -9.64 -10.40
CA PRO A 17 -11.04 -10.42 -11.22
C PRO A 17 -10.58 -9.72 -12.50
N PHE A 18 -11.46 -8.92 -13.13
CA PHE A 18 -11.14 -8.18 -14.35
C PHE A 18 -10.07 -7.12 -14.08
N LEU A 19 -10.25 -6.37 -13.00
CA LEU A 19 -9.29 -5.34 -12.58
C LEU A 19 -7.97 -5.97 -12.10
N ALA A 20 -8.03 -7.12 -11.42
CA ALA A 20 -6.86 -7.86 -10.95
C ALA A 20 -5.93 -8.30 -12.09
N LEU A 21 -6.46 -8.66 -13.28
CA LEU A 21 -5.63 -8.94 -14.46
C LEU A 21 -4.78 -7.73 -14.89
N GLY A 22 -5.17 -6.51 -14.52
CA GLY A 22 -4.42 -5.29 -14.76
C GLY A 22 -3.28 -5.03 -13.77
N ALA A 23 -3.14 -5.84 -12.71
CA ALA A 23 -2.14 -5.63 -11.65
C ALA A 23 -0.74 -6.11 -12.06
N ARG A 24 -0.15 -5.47 -13.08
CA ARG A 24 1.22 -5.69 -13.58
C ARG A 24 1.67 -4.48 -14.39
N ALA A 25 2.98 -4.23 -14.48
CA ALA A 25 3.53 -3.08 -15.21
C ALA A 25 3.57 -3.31 -16.73
N ASN A 26 3.97 -4.52 -17.12
CA ASN A 26 4.07 -4.94 -18.52
C ASN A 26 3.05 -6.05 -18.79
N SER A 27 2.33 -5.94 -19.90
CA SER A 27 1.36 -6.93 -20.36
C SER A 27 2.02 -8.24 -20.79
N THR A 28 1.28 -9.35 -20.74
CA THR A 28 1.64 -10.61 -21.43
C THR A 28 0.57 -10.99 -22.45
N PRO A 29 0.90 -11.77 -23.50
CA PRO A 29 -0.09 -12.23 -24.48
C PRO A 29 -1.30 -12.91 -23.83
N ASP A 30 -1.06 -13.82 -22.87
CA ASP A 30 -2.12 -14.55 -22.16
C ASP A 30 -3.01 -13.61 -21.34
N GLN A 31 -2.43 -12.60 -20.69
CA GLN A 31 -3.17 -11.61 -19.92
C GLN A 31 -4.01 -10.70 -20.82
N LEU A 32 -3.47 -10.26 -21.96
CA LEU A 32 -4.24 -9.46 -22.93
C LEU A 32 -5.40 -10.27 -23.52
N GLN A 33 -5.19 -11.56 -23.81
CA GLN A 33 -6.27 -12.44 -24.26
C GLN A 33 -7.34 -12.60 -23.18
N ALA A 34 -6.95 -12.88 -21.93
CA ALA A 34 -7.90 -12.99 -20.82
C ALA A 34 -8.70 -11.70 -20.58
N LEU A 35 -8.08 -10.53 -20.75
CA LEU A 35 -8.78 -9.23 -20.70
C LEU A 35 -9.81 -9.10 -21.82
N ARG A 36 -9.47 -9.47 -23.08
CA ARG A 36 -10.44 -9.45 -24.19
C ARG A 36 -11.63 -10.36 -23.90
N ASP A 37 -11.36 -11.60 -23.50
CA ASP A 37 -12.39 -12.61 -23.26
C ASP A 37 -13.35 -12.14 -22.17
N GLN A 38 -12.83 -11.64 -21.05
CA GLN A 38 -13.66 -11.16 -19.95
C GLN A 38 -14.40 -9.86 -20.28
N ALA A 39 -13.84 -8.99 -21.11
CA ALA A 39 -14.46 -7.71 -21.48
C ALA A 39 -15.81 -7.90 -22.20
N THR A 40 -15.98 -8.99 -22.97
CA THR A 40 -17.21 -9.27 -23.72
C THR A 40 -18.46 -9.37 -22.84
N ALA A 41 -18.31 -9.82 -21.60
CA ALA A 41 -19.39 -9.99 -20.62
C ALA A 41 -19.19 -9.11 -19.38
N TYR A 42 -18.28 -8.14 -19.42
CA TYR A 42 -17.96 -7.31 -18.27
C TYR A 42 -19.09 -6.30 -18.01
N ALA A 43 -19.86 -6.52 -16.95
CA ALA A 43 -20.94 -5.63 -16.54
C ALA A 43 -20.45 -4.47 -15.63
N GLY A 44 -19.20 -4.50 -15.19
CA GLY A 44 -18.64 -3.56 -14.20
C GLY A 44 -18.14 -2.23 -14.76
N TRP A 45 -18.43 -1.91 -16.03
CA TRP A 45 -17.89 -0.73 -16.72
C TRP A 45 -18.09 0.58 -15.94
N ASP A 46 -19.29 0.81 -15.42
CA ASP A 46 -19.65 2.04 -14.69
C ASP A 46 -18.80 2.26 -13.43
N ARG A 47 -18.21 1.21 -12.87
CA ARG A 47 -17.40 1.27 -11.65
C ARG A 47 -15.91 1.15 -11.91
N LEU A 48 -15.50 0.78 -13.13
CA LEU A 48 -14.11 0.49 -13.45
C LEU A 48 -13.18 1.69 -13.18
N ALA A 49 -13.63 2.91 -13.47
CA ALA A 49 -12.87 4.12 -13.19
C ALA A 49 -12.61 4.28 -11.68
N ASP A 50 -13.67 4.23 -10.86
CA ASP A 50 -13.59 4.40 -9.41
C ASP A 50 -12.78 3.27 -8.75
N ASP A 51 -13.08 2.02 -9.10
CA ASP A 51 -12.42 0.85 -8.51
C ASP A 51 -10.94 0.80 -8.95
N SER A 52 -10.61 1.13 -10.20
CA SER A 52 -9.21 1.24 -10.65
C SER A 52 -8.46 2.38 -9.99
N GLN A 53 -9.10 3.53 -9.76
CA GLN A 53 -8.48 4.67 -9.09
C GLN A 53 -8.23 4.35 -7.61
N TYR A 54 -9.21 3.75 -6.93
CA TYR A 54 -9.07 3.26 -5.56
C TYR A 54 -7.89 2.29 -5.46
N HIS A 55 -7.79 1.33 -6.38
CA HIS A 55 -6.70 0.36 -6.38
C HIS A 55 -5.37 0.88 -6.94
N GLY A 56 -5.33 2.09 -7.51
CA GLY A 56 -4.14 2.70 -8.09
C GLY A 56 -3.74 2.10 -9.46
N LEU A 57 -4.67 1.47 -10.17
CA LEU A 57 -4.43 0.76 -11.43
C LEU A 57 -4.90 1.51 -12.68
N THR A 58 -5.50 2.70 -12.57
CA THR A 58 -6.16 3.38 -13.70
C THR A 58 -5.29 3.47 -14.97
N ALA A 59 -4.06 3.97 -14.87
CA ALA A 59 -3.17 4.05 -16.03
C ALA A 59 -2.75 2.67 -16.57
N LEU A 60 -2.56 1.68 -15.70
CA LEU A 60 -2.20 0.31 -16.09
C LEU A 60 -3.35 -0.38 -16.83
N ILE A 61 -4.55 -0.38 -16.25
CA ILE A 61 -5.71 -1.03 -16.87
C ILE A 61 -6.08 -0.32 -18.18
N TYR A 62 -6.01 1.01 -18.24
CA TYR A 62 -6.23 1.75 -19.48
C TYR A 62 -5.23 1.36 -20.57
N GLY A 63 -3.94 1.29 -20.23
CA GLY A 63 -2.89 0.85 -21.15
C GLY A 63 -3.13 -0.58 -21.65
N HIS A 64 -3.41 -1.52 -20.74
CA HIS A 64 -3.66 -2.91 -21.09
C HIS A 64 -4.92 -3.10 -21.95
N LEU A 65 -6.03 -2.43 -21.65
CA LEU A 65 -7.26 -2.52 -22.44
C LEU A 65 -7.04 -1.98 -23.86
N ARG A 66 -6.29 -0.88 -23.99
CA ARG A 66 -5.90 -0.35 -25.31
C ARG A 66 -5.02 -1.32 -26.09
N GLN A 67 -4.03 -1.93 -25.44
CA GLN A 67 -3.14 -2.90 -26.07
C GLN A 67 -3.86 -4.20 -26.43
N ALA A 68 -4.83 -4.60 -25.61
CA ALA A 68 -5.73 -5.72 -25.87
C ALA A 68 -6.77 -5.40 -26.95
N GLN A 69 -6.88 -4.15 -27.41
CA GLN A 69 -7.91 -3.71 -28.37
C GLN A 69 -9.34 -3.99 -27.87
N VAL A 70 -9.55 -3.81 -26.56
CA VAL A 70 -10.89 -3.91 -25.97
C VAL A 70 -11.67 -2.64 -26.28
N GLU A 71 -12.85 -2.80 -26.88
CA GLU A 71 -13.82 -1.72 -27.05
C GLU A 71 -14.40 -1.34 -25.68
N MET A 72 -14.14 -0.10 -25.26
CA MET A 72 -14.60 0.46 -23.98
C MET A 72 -15.75 1.43 -24.24
N PRO A 73 -16.76 1.51 -23.34
CA PRO A 73 -17.72 2.60 -23.36
C PRO A 73 -17.02 3.98 -23.38
N ASP A 74 -17.57 4.93 -24.14
CA ASP A 74 -16.90 6.19 -24.45
C ASP A 74 -16.63 7.08 -23.22
N ASP A 75 -17.54 7.07 -22.27
CA ASP A 75 -17.43 7.75 -20.98
C ASP A 75 -16.34 7.12 -20.11
N VAL A 76 -16.28 5.79 -20.04
CA VAL A 76 -15.24 5.06 -19.32
C VAL A 76 -13.87 5.35 -19.94
N ARG A 77 -13.74 5.21 -21.26
CA ARG A 77 -12.50 5.49 -22.00
C ARG A 77 -11.98 6.91 -21.72
N ARG A 78 -12.85 7.92 -21.82
CA ARG A 78 -12.48 9.33 -21.57
C ARG A 78 -12.06 9.55 -20.12
N THR A 79 -12.76 8.94 -19.16
CA THR A 79 -12.45 9.07 -17.74
C THR A 79 -11.10 8.45 -17.40
N LEU A 80 -10.85 7.22 -17.85
CA LEU A 80 -9.56 6.54 -17.65
C LEU A 80 -8.40 7.31 -18.30
N ALA A 81 -8.61 7.84 -19.50
CA ALA A 81 -7.62 8.66 -20.19
C ALA A 81 -7.29 9.95 -19.42
N ALA A 82 -8.30 10.67 -18.95
CA ALA A 82 -8.11 11.91 -18.19
C ALA A 82 -7.35 11.67 -16.86
N ILE A 83 -7.70 10.61 -16.13
CA ILE A 83 -6.98 10.22 -14.91
C ILE A 83 -5.52 9.85 -15.23
N THR A 84 -5.28 9.11 -16.33
CA THR A 84 -3.93 8.72 -16.76
C THR A 84 -3.05 9.94 -17.03
N VAL A 85 -3.55 10.95 -17.75
CA VAL A 85 -2.80 12.19 -18.01
C VAL A 85 -2.45 12.91 -16.70
N ARG A 86 -3.38 12.97 -15.74
CA ARG A 86 -3.11 13.54 -14.42
C ARG A 86 -2.02 12.77 -13.66
N GLN A 87 -2.03 11.44 -13.74
CA GLN A 87 -1.02 10.58 -13.12
C GLN A 87 0.37 10.78 -13.75
N GLU A 88 0.43 10.97 -15.06
CA GLU A 88 1.67 11.31 -15.77
C GLU A 88 2.25 12.64 -15.28
N ARG A 89 1.42 13.68 -15.14
CA ARG A 89 1.87 14.98 -14.61
C ARG A 89 2.32 14.88 -13.15
N ALA A 90 1.59 14.15 -12.32
CA ALA A 90 1.97 13.94 -10.92
C ALA A 90 3.32 13.22 -10.79
N ALA A 91 3.56 12.21 -11.64
CA ALA A 91 4.83 11.47 -11.64
C ALA A 91 6.02 12.35 -12.07
N GLN A 92 5.83 13.26 -13.03
CA GLN A 92 6.86 14.25 -13.41
C GLN A 92 7.24 15.14 -12.23
N ILE A 93 6.24 15.73 -11.57
CA ILE A 93 6.41 16.59 -10.40
C ILE A 93 7.13 15.83 -9.26
N GLN A 94 6.78 14.56 -9.04
CA GLN A 94 7.43 13.71 -8.04
C GLN A 94 8.88 13.40 -8.41
N ALA A 95 9.18 13.10 -9.67
CA ALA A 95 10.54 12.83 -10.14
C ALA A 95 11.46 14.06 -10.02
N GLU A 96 10.94 15.25 -10.34
CA GLU A 96 11.64 16.53 -10.15
C GLU A 96 11.92 16.80 -8.66
N ALA A 97 10.92 16.60 -7.80
CA ALA A 97 11.10 16.77 -6.36
C ALA A 97 12.12 15.76 -5.80
N LEU A 98 12.04 14.49 -6.18
CA LEU A 98 13.00 13.46 -5.79
C LEU A 98 14.43 13.82 -6.23
N THR A 99 14.58 14.37 -7.44
CA THR A 99 15.86 14.87 -7.96
C THR A 99 16.42 16.00 -7.10
N GLN A 100 15.60 17.01 -6.77
CA GLN A 100 16.02 18.11 -5.90
C GLN A 100 16.40 17.65 -4.50
N LEU A 101 15.63 16.71 -3.93
CA LEU A 101 15.85 16.13 -2.61
C LEU A 101 17.20 15.43 -2.54
N LEU A 102 17.45 14.51 -3.47
CA LEU A 102 18.68 13.74 -3.48
C LEU A 102 19.89 14.63 -3.74
N ALA A 103 19.80 15.62 -4.63
CA ALA A 103 20.88 16.59 -4.84
C ALA A 103 21.18 17.45 -3.57
N SER A 104 20.18 17.71 -2.74
CA SER A 104 20.35 18.39 -1.45
C SER A 104 21.03 17.47 -0.43
N PHE A 105 20.66 16.19 -0.42
CA PHE A 105 21.24 15.18 0.45
C PHE A 105 22.71 14.92 0.10
N ASP A 106 23.04 14.78 -1.18
CA ASP A 106 24.41 14.60 -1.69
C ASP A 106 25.32 15.75 -1.23
N ARG A 107 24.88 17.00 -1.39
CA ARG A 107 25.61 18.20 -0.92
C ARG A 107 25.83 18.23 0.59
N ALA A 108 24.93 17.60 1.34
CA ALA A 108 25.04 17.51 2.78
C ALA A 108 25.76 16.24 3.25
N GLY A 109 26.17 15.34 2.36
CA GLY A 109 26.75 14.04 2.70
C GLY A 109 25.76 13.10 3.39
N VAL A 110 24.47 13.19 3.05
CA VAL A 110 23.43 12.27 3.52
C VAL A 110 23.21 11.23 2.43
N GLU A 111 23.54 9.98 2.72
CA GLU A 111 23.25 8.88 1.79
C GLU A 111 21.79 8.44 1.93
N ALA A 112 21.09 8.27 0.81
CA ALA A 112 19.71 7.81 0.79
C ALA A 112 19.48 6.71 -0.24
N LEU A 113 18.69 5.70 0.15
CA LEU A 113 18.11 4.70 -0.74
C LEU A 113 16.65 5.05 -1.01
N VAL A 114 16.29 5.19 -2.29
CA VAL A 114 14.90 5.41 -2.70
C VAL A 114 14.14 4.10 -2.59
N LEU A 115 13.00 4.09 -1.90
CA LEU A 115 12.22 2.86 -1.68
C LEU A 115 10.98 2.77 -2.59
N LYS A 116 10.48 1.54 -2.73
CA LYS A 116 9.17 1.19 -3.33
C LYS A 116 8.94 1.91 -4.67
N GLY A 117 7.78 2.55 -4.83
CA GLY A 117 7.36 3.20 -6.05
C GLY A 117 8.34 4.26 -6.54
N GLY A 118 9.03 4.98 -5.64
CA GLY A 118 9.98 6.04 -6.03
C GLY A 118 11.15 5.51 -6.84
N ALA A 119 11.54 4.25 -6.64
CA ALA A 119 12.51 3.55 -7.47
C ALA A 119 11.83 2.74 -8.59
N LEU A 120 10.80 1.96 -8.24
CA LEU A 120 10.15 1.04 -9.18
C LEU A 120 9.52 1.75 -10.38
N ALA A 121 8.98 2.96 -10.20
CA ALA A 121 8.42 3.78 -11.28
C ALA A 121 9.44 4.06 -12.41
N HIS A 122 10.74 3.99 -12.12
CA HIS A 122 11.82 4.27 -13.05
C HIS A 122 12.60 3.01 -13.50
N GLN A 123 12.43 1.87 -12.81
CA GLN A 123 13.17 0.64 -13.13
C GLN A 123 12.32 -0.47 -13.74
N VAL A 124 11.04 -0.56 -13.34
CA VAL A 124 10.16 -1.70 -13.66
C VAL A 124 8.99 -1.27 -14.54
N TYR A 125 8.50 -0.04 -14.35
CA TYR A 125 7.41 0.52 -15.15
C TYR A 125 7.97 1.20 -16.40
N ALA A 126 7.34 0.96 -17.55
CA ALA A 126 7.77 1.56 -18.83
C ALA A 126 7.80 3.09 -18.82
N ARG A 127 7.00 3.71 -17.94
CA ARG A 127 7.04 5.15 -17.65
C ARG A 127 6.54 5.41 -16.22
N PRO A 128 7.06 6.44 -15.53
CA PRO A 128 6.72 6.71 -14.14
C PRO A 128 5.22 6.92 -13.88
N GLY A 129 4.50 7.53 -14.83
CA GLY A 129 3.06 7.79 -14.72
C GLY A 129 2.17 6.55 -14.62
N LEU A 130 2.68 5.36 -14.96
CA LEU A 130 1.96 4.10 -14.77
C LEU A 130 1.93 3.65 -13.30
N ARG A 131 2.76 4.26 -12.45
CA ARG A 131 2.89 3.92 -11.04
C ARG A 131 2.48 5.11 -10.17
N PRO A 132 1.17 5.37 -9.99
CA PRO A 132 0.73 6.47 -9.15
C PRO A 132 1.14 6.24 -7.69
N MET A 133 1.68 7.29 -7.06
CA MET A 133 2.16 7.28 -5.69
C MET A 133 1.65 8.49 -4.91
N TYR A 134 1.57 8.35 -3.59
CA TYR A 134 1.22 9.44 -2.70
C TYR A 134 2.44 10.08 -2.03
N ASP A 135 3.45 9.25 -1.76
CA ASP A 135 4.64 9.54 -0.98
C ASP A 135 5.93 9.15 -1.71
N LEU A 136 7.01 9.84 -1.34
CA LEU A 136 8.39 9.49 -1.65
C LEU A 136 9.05 8.95 -0.39
N ASP A 137 9.35 7.66 -0.39
CA ASP A 137 10.00 6.96 0.71
C ASP A 137 11.52 6.98 0.53
N LEU A 138 12.25 7.59 1.47
CA LEU A 138 13.71 7.65 1.46
C LEU A 138 14.26 6.99 2.73
N LEU A 139 15.04 5.92 2.58
CA LEU A 139 15.76 5.30 3.68
C LEU A 139 17.12 5.99 3.86
N VAL A 140 17.42 6.40 5.08
CA VAL A 140 18.71 6.99 5.47
C VAL A 140 19.24 6.32 6.73
N ARG A 141 20.51 6.55 7.06
CA ARG A 141 21.06 6.14 8.36
C ARG A 141 20.30 6.81 9.48
N ALA A 142 20.07 6.09 10.58
CA ALA A 142 19.37 6.65 11.74
C ALA A 142 20.04 7.93 12.29
N ALA A 143 21.38 7.99 12.24
CA ALA A 143 22.16 9.16 12.64
C ALA A 143 21.92 10.39 11.75
N ASP A 144 21.59 10.19 10.46
CA ASP A 144 21.36 11.27 9.49
C ASP A 144 19.87 11.67 9.39
N ALA A 145 18.96 10.94 10.01
CA ALA A 145 17.52 11.12 9.82
C ALA A 145 17.02 12.52 10.15
N GLN A 146 17.48 13.10 11.27
CA GLN A 146 17.09 14.46 11.66
C GLN A 146 17.68 15.51 10.70
N LYS A 147 18.90 15.29 10.22
CA LYS A 147 19.56 16.14 9.23
C LYS A 147 18.81 16.10 7.90
N ALA A 148 18.45 14.90 7.43
CA ALA A 148 17.62 14.70 6.24
C ALA A 148 16.27 15.43 6.35
N GLN A 149 15.59 15.32 7.50
CA GLN A 149 14.32 16.02 7.74
C GLN A 149 14.48 17.55 7.75
N THR A 150 15.57 18.08 8.31
CA THR A 150 15.86 19.53 8.27
C THR A 150 16.08 20.02 6.83
N LEU A 151 16.75 19.23 5.99
CA LEU A 151 16.97 19.57 4.57
C LEU A 151 15.66 19.66 3.78
N LEU A 152 14.62 18.89 4.14
CA LEU A 152 13.28 19.02 3.56
C LEU A 152 12.71 20.43 3.78
N GLY A 153 12.90 20.98 4.99
CA GLY A 153 12.47 22.34 5.34
C GLY A 153 13.11 23.41 4.45
N GLY A 154 14.41 23.27 4.16
CA GLY A 154 15.12 24.16 3.23
C GLY A 154 14.62 24.09 1.79
N LEU A 155 13.93 23.02 1.42
CA LEU A 155 13.28 22.84 0.11
C LEU A 155 11.79 23.22 0.14
N GLY A 156 11.30 23.82 1.22
CA GLY A 156 9.92 24.28 1.35
C GLY A 156 8.92 23.19 1.72
N PHE A 157 9.38 22.01 2.16
CA PHE A 157 8.49 21.01 2.75
C PHE A 157 8.18 21.38 4.21
N GLN A 158 6.92 21.22 4.58
CA GLN A 158 6.45 21.45 5.94
C GLN A 158 6.26 20.10 6.63
N VAL A 159 6.94 19.91 7.76
CA VAL A 159 6.81 18.70 8.58
C VAL A 159 5.46 18.72 9.27
N SER A 160 4.67 17.65 9.09
CA SER A 160 3.39 17.50 9.77
C SER A 160 3.64 17.29 11.26
N ALA A 161 2.98 18.05 12.13
CA ALA A 161 3.00 17.78 13.56
C ALA A 161 2.37 16.39 13.81
N PRO A 162 2.98 15.50 14.64
CA PRO A 162 2.40 14.20 14.94
C PRO A 162 1.00 14.38 15.56
N ALA A 163 -0.01 13.77 14.93
CA ALA A 163 -1.42 13.97 15.25
C ALA A 163 -1.81 13.59 16.70
N ASP A 164 -0.98 12.82 17.40
CA ASP A 164 -1.21 12.33 18.75
C ASP A 164 -0.19 12.84 19.78
N GLY A 165 0.70 13.77 19.39
CA GLY A 165 1.77 14.28 20.25
C GLY A 165 2.79 13.21 20.70
N ARG A 166 2.75 12.00 20.13
CA ARG A 166 3.71 10.94 20.40
C ARG A 166 4.69 10.86 19.24
N SER A 167 5.82 11.53 19.40
CA SER A 167 7.04 11.12 18.69
C SER A 167 7.53 9.82 19.32
N GLY A 168 6.86 8.71 19.02
CA GLY A 168 7.16 7.41 19.60
C GLY A 168 8.28 6.72 18.83
N SER A 169 9.24 6.15 19.57
CA SER A 169 10.38 5.32 19.12
C SER A 169 10.01 4.04 18.32
N PHE A 170 8.77 3.88 17.86
CA PHE A 170 8.26 2.68 17.20
C PHE A 170 7.86 2.90 15.72
N HIS A 171 8.09 4.11 15.19
CA HIS A 171 7.86 4.42 13.78
C HIS A 171 9.12 4.14 12.97
N GLN A 172 8.95 3.51 11.80
CA GLN A 172 10.04 3.26 10.86
C GLN A 172 10.51 4.53 10.14
N HIS A 173 9.70 5.60 10.19
CA HIS A 173 9.95 6.89 9.58
C HIS A 173 9.68 8.04 10.55
N LEU A 174 10.31 9.19 10.29
CA LEU A 174 10.02 10.46 10.94
C LEU A 174 8.66 11.00 10.47
N PRO A 175 8.09 12.04 11.12
CA PRO A 175 6.83 12.63 10.68
C PRO A 175 6.89 13.04 9.20
N PRO A 176 5.87 12.76 8.38
CA PRO A 176 5.89 13.06 6.96
C PRO A 176 5.98 14.57 6.73
N ALA A 177 6.74 14.97 5.71
CA ALA A 177 6.82 16.35 5.26
C ALA A 177 6.08 16.52 3.93
N ALA A 178 5.35 17.62 3.77
CA ALA A 178 4.55 17.86 2.57
C ALA A 178 4.85 19.22 1.94
N ARG A 179 4.74 19.28 0.61
CA ARG A 179 4.85 20.51 -0.18
C ARG A 179 3.82 20.50 -1.31
N MET A 180 3.20 21.64 -1.59
CA MET A 180 2.33 21.80 -2.76
C MET A 180 3.15 22.29 -3.96
N VAL A 181 2.99 21.63 -5.12
CA VAL A 181 3.58 22.00 -6.40
C VAL A 181 2.52 21.84 -7.47
N ASP A 182 2.18 22.90 -8.21
CA ASP A 182 1.14 22.90 -9.26
C ASP A 182 -0.21 22.27 -8.83
N GLY A 183 -0.63 22.52 -7.59
CA GLY A 183 -1.87 21.93 -7.04
C GLY A 183 -1.76 20.44 -6.68
N GLN A 184 -0.60 19.82 -6.85
CA GLN A 184 -0.29 18.46 -6.40
C GLN A 184 0.47 18.50 -5.07
N GLN A 185 0.00 17.73 -4.09
CA GLN A 185 0.74 17.52 -2.85
C GLN A 185 1.81 16.46 -3.05
N ILE A 186 3.05 16.79 -2.67
CA ILE A 186 4.18 15.87 -2.61
C ILE A 186 4.44 15.58 -1.14
N VAL A 187 4.36 14.30 -0.75
CA VAL A 187 4.69 13.85 0.60
C VAL A 187 6.03 13.13 0.57
N VAL A 188 6.87 13.38 1.56
CA VAL A 188 8.17 12.73 1.73
C VAL A 188 8.23 12.11 3.11
N GLU A 189 8.59 10.84 3.17
CA GLU A 189 8.82 10.11 4.41
C GLU A 189 10.30 9.72 4.51
N ILE A 190 10.94 10.14 5.61
CA ILE A 190 12.33 9.76 5.92
C ILE A 190 12.30 8.54 6.82
N HIS A 191 12.70 7.39 6.26
CA HIS A 191 12.78 6.11 6.93
C HIS A 191 14.17 5.89 7.53
N THR A 192 14.22 5.24 8.69
CA THR A 192 15.46 4.75 9.32
C THR A 192 15.52 3.22 9.36
N ASN A 193 14.39 2.56 9.06
CA ASN A 193 14.24 1.12 9.02
C ASN A 193 13.26 0.77 7.88
N LEU A 194 13.41 -0.42 7.26
CA LEU A 194 12.46 -0.89 6.24
C LEU A 194 11.06 -1.19 6.79
N PHE A 195 11.01 -1.65 8.04
CA PHE A 195 9.78 -2.10 8.69
C PHE A 195 9.69 -1.56 10.12
N ARG A 196 8.47 -1.51 10.67
CA ARG A 196 8.20 -1.09 12.04
C ARG A 196 8.84 -2.05 13.05
N GLN A 197 9.52 -1.50 14.05
CA GLN A 197 10.22 -2.25 15.09
C GLN A 197 9.31 -3.00 16.08
N ASN A 198 7.99 -2.76 16.06
CA ASN A 198 7.03 -3.47 16.91
C ASN A 198 6.69 -4.89 16.41
N GLN A 199 7.42 -5.41 15.42
CA GLN A 199 7.34 -6.79 14.98
C GLN A 199 8.64 -7.55 15.36
N PRO A 200 8.77 -8.01 16.62
CA PRO A 200 10.04 -8.50 17.19
C PRO A 200 10.61 -9.79 16.58
N PHE A 201 9.88 -10.41 15.64
CA PHE A 201 10.29 -11.65 14.95
C PHE A 201 10.64 -11.43 13.48
N LEU A 202 10.74 -10.17 13.04
CA LEU A 202 11.15 -9.91 11.67
C LEU A 202 12.66 -9.94 11.54
N PRO A 203 13.19 -10.46 10.42
CA PRO A 203 14.53 -10.11 10.01
C PRO A 203 14.65 -8.59 9.96
N SER A 204 15.67 -8.03 10.62
CA SER A 204 16.06 -6.63 10.47
C SER A 204 17.29 -6.59 9.59
N ALA A 205 17.28 -5.75 8.56
CA ALA A 205 18.49 -5.40 7.81
C ALA A 205 18.92 -3.99 8.23
N THR A 206 20.20 -3.80 8.52
CA THR A 206 20.74 -2.47 8.82
C THR A 206 20.82 -1.63 7.55
N PHE A 207 20.94 -0.31 7.71
CA PHE A 207 21.18 0.54 6.55
C PHE A 207 22.44 0.11 5.79
N GLU A 208 23.51 -0.23 6.51
CA GLU A 208 24.80 -0.64 5.95
C GLU A 208 24.67 -1.89 5.08
N GLU A 209 23.95 -2.91 5.55
CA GLU A 209 23.71 -4.15 4.79
C GLU A 209 22.90 -3.89 3.52
N LEU A 210 21.92 -2.98 3.60
CA LEU A 210 21.07 -2.61 2.46
C LEU A 210 21.83 -1.73 1.46
N ALA A 211 22.67 -0.82 1.94
CA ALA A 211 23.49 0.06 1.12
C ALA A 211 24.58 -0.73 0.39
N ASP A 212 25.20 -1.73 1.03
CA ASP A 212 26.19 -2.61 0.41
C ASP A 212 25.61 -3.38 -0.79
N ARG A 213 24.36 -3.84 -0.69
CA ARG A 213 23.65 -4.56 -1.77
C ARG A 213 22.78 -3.67 -2.65
N SER A 214 22.79 -2.37 -2.42
CA SER A 214 21.95 -1.45 -3.18
C SER A 214 22.40 -1.40 -4.65
N VAL A 215 21.44 -1.13 -5.53
CA VAL A 215 21.69 -0.98 -6.96
C VAL A 215 21.42 0.45 -7.39
N GLU A 216 22.12 0.87 -8.44
CA GLU A 216 21.91 2.15 -9.08
C GLU A 216 20.76 2.11 -10.09
N PHE A 217 20.09 3.24 -10.27
CA PHE A 217 19.11 3.44 -11.33
C PHE A 217 19.10 4.88 -11.83
N GLN A 218 18.61 5.07 -13.06
CA GLN A 218 18.52 6.38 -13.68
C GLN A 218 17.24 7.11 -13.25
N LEU A 219 17.39 8.35 -12.78
CA LEU A 219 16.31 9.27 -12.48
C LEU A 219 16.54 10.58 -13.27
N GLY A 220 15.93 10.69 -14.45
CA GLY A 220 16.23 11.81 -15.35
C GLY A 220 17.70 11.80 -15.75
N ASP A 221 18.43 12.88 -15.52
CA ASP A 221 19.87 12.99 -15.84
C ASP A 221 20.80 12.59 -14.69
N ARG A 222 20.26 12.09 -13.57
CA ARG A 222 21.04 11.70 -12.38
C ARG A 222 20.89 10.22 -12.05
N THR A 223 21.95 9.67 -11.45
CA THR A 223 21.94 8.33 -10.87
C THR A 223 21.44 8.39 -9.42
N ALA A 224 20.60 7.43 -9.04
CA ALA A 224 20.08 7.24 -7.69
C ALA A 224 20.35 5.82 -7.22
N ARG A 225 20.29 5.57 -5.90
CA ARG A 225 20.42 4.23 -5.32
C ARG A 225 19.09 3.73 -4.75
N THR A 226 18.86 2.43 -4.84
CA THR A 226 17.71 1.72 -4.27
C THR A 226 18.12 0.34 -3.75
N LEU A 227 17.20 -0.37 -3.10
CA LEU A 227 17.46 -1.73 -2.58
C LEU A 227 17.88 -2.69 -3.69
N GLY A 228 18.67 -3.70 -3.32
CA GLY A 228 18.94 -4.85 -4.19
C GLY A 228 17.65 -5.60 -4.58
N PRO A 229 17.65 -6.40 -5.66
CA PRO A 229 16.44 -7.05 -6.18
C PRO A 229 15.68 -7.87 -5.12
N GLU A 230 16.38 -8.67 -4.32
CA GLU A 230 15.81 -9.53 -3.29
C GLU A 230 15.21 -8.72 -2.14
N GLU A 231 15.94 -7.71 -1.64
CA GLU A 231 15.45 -6.84 -0.58
C GLU A 231 14.31 -5.92 -1.05
N MET A 232 14.32 -5.49 -2.32
CA MET A 232 13.19 -4.76 -2.93
C MET A 232 11.94 -5.65 -2.97
N LEU A 233 12.07 -6.89 -3.47
CA LEU A 233 10.96 -7.84 -3.51
C LEU A 233 10.40 -8.12 -2.12
N TRP A 234 11.28 -8.35 -1.14
CA TRP A 234 10.89 -8.53 0.26
C TRP A 234 10.13 -7.31 0.80
N HIS A 235 10.63 -6.11 0.52
CA HIS A 235 10.04 -4.87 0.97
C HIS A 235 8.64 -4.64 0.40
N VAL A 236 8.45 -4.78 -0.92
CA VAL A 236 7.13 -4.57 -1.55
C VAL A 236 6.14 -5.70 -1.22
N TYR A 237 6.61 -6.94 -1.09
CA TYR A 237 5.76 -8.06 -0.65
C TYR A 237 5.20 -7.82 0.74
N ARG A 238 6.06 -7.44 1.69
CA ARG A 238 5.63 -7.15 3.05
C ARG A 238 4.74 -5.92 3.14
N HIS A 239 5.03 -4.89 2.34
CA HIS A 239 4.17 -3.72 2.24
C HIS A 239 2.76 -4.11 1.76
N ALA A 240 2.65 -5.00 0.78
CA ALA A 240 1.38 -5.47 0.24
C ALA A 240 0.59 -6.35 1.24
N PHE A 241 1.24 -7.34 1.84
CA PHE A 241 0.53 -8.45 2.52
C PHE A 241 0.74 -8.52 4.03
N CYS A 242 1.80 -7.92 4.57
CA CYS A 242 2.18 -8.04 5.98
C CYS A 242 2.05 -6.73 6.77
N ASN A 243 1.64 -5.64 6.11
CA ASN A 243 1.48 -4.35 6.76
C ASN A 243 0.17 -4.32 7.56
N SER A 244 0.25 -4.44 8.89
CA SER A 244 -0.90 -4.43 9.80
C SER A 244 -1.35 -3.02 10.21
N LEU A 245 -1.18 -2.01 9.34
CA LEU A 245 -1.69 -0.68 9.66
C LEU A 245 -3.23 -0.75 9.79
N PRO A 246 -3.79 -0.29 10.92
CA PRO A 246 -5.22 -0.09 11.02
C PRO A 246 -5.71 0.75 9.83
N TRP A 247 -6.88 0.41 9.29
CA TRP A 247 -7.54 1.17 8.22
C TRP A 247 -6.84 1.15 6.85
N SER A 248 -5.87 0.26 6.62
CA SER A 248 -5.19 0.14 5.33
C SER A 248 -5.63 -1.12 4.57
N HIS A 249 -6.41 -0.98 3.51
CA HIS A 249 -6.83 -2.11 2.68
C HIS A 249 -5.81 -2.45 1.60
N LEU A 250 -5.74 -3.73 1.21
CA LEU A 250 -4.92 -4.19 0.09
C LEU A 250 -5.30 -3.43 -1.18
N ARG A 251 -4.36 -2.66 -1.73
CA ARG A 251 -4.49 -2.01 -3.04
C ARG A 251 -3.80 -2.86 -4.10
N LEU A 252 -4.42 -2.99 -5.28
CA LEU A 252 -3.84 -3.84 -6.34
C LEU A 252 -2.57 -3.26 -6.94
N ILE A 253 -2.32 -1.95 -6.82
CA ILE A 253 -1.01 -1.39 -7.19
C ILE A 253 0.12 -2.09 -6.41
N TRP A 254 -0.07 -2.43 -5.12
CA TRP A 254 0.94 -3.16 -4.35
C TRP A 254 1.15 -4.59 -4.84
N VAL A 255 0.08 -5.24 -5.33
CA VAL A 255 0.20 -6.54 -6.00
C VAL A 255 0.95 -6.38 -7.31
N ALA A 256 0.65 -5.33 -8.09
CA ALA A 256 1.34 -5.02 -9.32
C ALA A 256 2.84 -4.82 -9.09
N ASP A 257 3.26 -4.25 -7.98
CA ASP A 257 4.68 -4.08 -7.64
C ASP A 257 5.39 -5.41 -7.52
N VAL A 258 4.82 -6.31 -6.69
CA VAL A 258 5.38 -7.63 -6.44
C VAL A 258 5.47 -8.39 -7.76
N VAL A 259 4.39 -8.38 -8.53
CA VAL A 259 4.32 -9.08 -9.81
C VAL A 259 5.33 -8.53 -10.80
N SER A 260 5.40 -7.20 -10.92
CA SER A 260 6.27 -6.56 -11.90
C SER A 260 7.75 -6.68 -11.55
N VAL A 261 8.09 -6.65 -10.26
CA VAL A 261 9.46 -6.90 -9.78
C VAL A 261 9.91 -8.30 -10.15
N VAL A 262 9.08 -9.32 -9.91
CA VAL A 262 9.42 -10.70 -10.27
C VAL A 262 9.48 -10.85 -11.80
N GLU A 263 8.49 -10.36 -12.54
CA GLU A 263 8.47 -10.44 -14.01
C GLU A 263 9.68 -9.74 -14.64
N ALA A 264 10.15 -8.63 -14.07
CA ALA A 264 11.30 -7.90 -14.59
C ALA A 264 12.64 -8.52 -14.19
N TRP A 265 12.76 -9.10 -12.99
CA TRP A 265 14.06 -9.42 -12.39
C TRP A 265 14.24 -10.88 -11.97
N HIS A 266 13.31 -11.79 -12.30
CA HIS A 266 13.41 -13.19 -11.86
C HIS A 266 14.72 -13.87 -12.27
N GLU A 267 15.32 -13.51 -13.40
CA GLU A 267 16.63 -14.04 -13.86
C GLU A 267 17.83 -13.51 -13.07
N ARG A 268 17.67 -12.38 -12.39
CA ARG A 268 18.74 -11.68 -11.67
C ARG A 268 18.75 -11.95 -10.17
N MET A 269 17.74 -12.64 -9.66
CA MET A 269 17.55 -12.90 -8.24
C MET A 269 18.16 -14.23 -7.80
N ASP A 270 18.79 -14.23 -6.62
CA ASP A 270 19.15 -15.45 -5.90
C ASP A 270 17.92 -16.00 -5.16
N TRP A 271 17.21 -16.92 -5.81
CA TRP A 271 15.99 -17.52 -5.27
C TRP A 271 16.24 -18.46 -4.09
N GLU A 272 17.41 -19.06 -3.98
CA GLU A 272 17.77 -19.87 -2.80
C GLU A 272 17.90 -18.97 -1.57
N ARG A 273 18.50 -17.79 -1.74
CA ARG A 273 18.56 -16.75 -0.72
C ARG A 273 17.17 -16.22 -0.37
N VAL A 274 16.32 -15.93 -1.34
CA VAL A 274 14.93 -15.49 -1.08
C VAL A 274 14.17 -16.56 -0.29
N ALA A 275 14.25 -17.83 -0.68
CA ALA A 275 13.59 -18.92 0.03
C ALA A 275 14.11 -19.09 1.47
N ARG A 276 15.42 -18.91 1.68
CA ARG A 276 16.07 -19.04 2.99
C ARG A 276 15.79 -17.86 3.92
N LEU A 277 15.88 -16.62 3.42
CA LEU A 277 15.81 -15.41 4.24
C LEU A 277 14.40 -14.83 4.33
N PHE A 278 13.60 -15.00 3.27
CA PHE A 278 12.25 -14.44 3.14
C PHE A 278 11.23 -15.53 2.76
N PRO A 279 11.09 -16.59 3.57
CA PRO A 279 10.23 -17.72 3.25
C PRO A 279 8.76 -17.30 3.03
N GLU A 280 8.30 -16.20 3.63
CA GLU A 280 6.97 -15.67 3.37
C GLU A 280 6.76 -15.21 1.93
N VAL A 281 7.80 -14.63 1.33
CA VAL A 281 7.78 -14.20 -0.08
C VAL A 281 7.72 -15.44 -0.95
N TRP A 282 8.64 -16.39 -0.73
CA TRP A 282 8.74 -17.62 -1.51
C TRP A 282 7.42 -18.41 -1.55
N HIS A 283 6.79 -18.60 -0.39
CA HIS A 283 5.50 -19.31 -0.32
C HIS A 283 4.31 -18.50 -0.85
N GLY A 284 4.41 -17.17 -0.80
CA GLY A 284 3.34 -16.26 -1.22
C GLY A 284 3.23 -16.07 -2.73
N LEU A 285 4.36 -15.98 -3.43
CA LEU A 285 4.39 -15.68 -4.86
C LEU A 285 3.51 -16.61 -5.72
N PRO A 286 3.52 -17.95 -5.55
CA PRO A 286 2.65 -18.84 -6.33
C PRO A 286 1.16 -18.49 -6.20
N LEU A 287 0.74 -17.95 -5.05
CA LEU A 287 -0.67 -17.64 -4.77
C LEU A 287 -1.18 -16.43 -5.56
N LEU A 288 -0.28 -15.56 -6.01
CA LEU A 288 -0.62 -14.41 -6.84
C LEU A 288 -1.04 -14.84 -8.25
N HIS A 289 -0.63 -16.02 -8.71
CA HIS A 289 -1.04 -16.61 -9.99
C HIS A 289 -2.56 -16.65 -10.16
N PHE A 290 -3.29 -16.89 -9.06
CA PHE A 290 -4.74 -17.01 -9.07
C PHE A 290 -5.48 -15.68 -9.15
N LEU A 291 -4.76 -14.56 -8.99
CA LEU A 291 -5.26 -13.20 -9.06
C LEU A 291 -4.80 -12.51 -10.35
N THR A 292 -3.50 -12.55 -10.62
CA THR A 292 -2.87 -12.04 -11.85
C THR A 292 -1.84 -13.07 -12.31
N PRO A 293 -2.14 -13.85 -13.37
CA PRO A 293 -1.30 -14.96 -13.77
C PRO A 293 0.12 -14.55 -14.15
N TRP A 294 1.09 -15.22 -13.53
CA TRP A 294 2.51 -15.18 -13.92
C TRP A 294 2.73 -15.58 -15.38
N SER A 295 3.70 -14.94 -16.03
CA SER A 295 4.15 -15.31 -17.37
C SER A 295 4.71 -16.73 -17.41
N ALA A 296 4.69 -17.34 -18.60
CA ALA A 296 5.30 -18.64 -18.84
C ALA A 296 6.80 -18.66 -18.46
N SER A 297 7.53 -17.56 -18.71
CA SER A 297 8.95 -17.43 -18.36
C SER A 297 9.18 -17.54 -16.85
N VAL A 298 8.44 -16.76 -16.06
CA VAL A 298 8.54 -16.79 -14.60
C VAL A 298 8.18 -18.17 -14.07
N ARG A 299 7.09 -18.78 -14.57
CA ARG A 299 6.68 -20.13 -14.13
C ARG A 299 7.73 -21.20 -14.45
N ALA A 300 8.32 -21.14 -15.64
CA ALA A 300 9.36 -22.06 -16.06
C ALA A 300 10.63 -21.89 -15.24
N HIS A 301 11.10 -20.67 -15.03
CA HIS A 301 12.31 -20.40 -14.26
C HIS A 301 12.13 -20.80 -12.77
N LEU A 302 11.01 -20.42 -12.15
CA LEU A 302 10.79 -20.71 -10.73
C LEU A 302 10.35 -22.16 -10.44
N GLY A 303 10.13 -22.97 -11.47
CA GLY A 303 9.81 -24.38 -11.33
C GLY A 303 8.49 -24.63 -10.58
N TRP A 304 7.55 -23.69 -10.63
CA TRP A 304 6.24 -23.87 -10.02
C TRP A 304 5.44 -24.89 -10.83
N GLY A 305 5.32 -26.09 -10.27
CA GLY A 305 4.50 -27.17 -10.82
C GLY A 305 3.00 -26.84 -10.82
N GLU A 306 2.17 -27.86 -10.65
CA GLU A 306 0.73 -27.66 -10.56
C GLU A 306 0.37 -26.90 -9.27
N LEU A 307 -0.24 -25.73 -9.43
CA LEU A 307 -0.66 -24.87 -8.33
C LEU A 307 -2.12 -25.16 -7.96
N SER A 308 -2.38 -25.44 -6.68
CA SER A 308 -3.75 -25.60 -6.18
C SER A 308 -4.35 -24.25 -5.77
N ARG A 309 -5.55 -23.95 -6.27
CA ARG A 309 -6.26 -22.70 -5.97
C ARG A 309 -6.75 -22.69 -4.52
N PRO A 310 -6.27 -21.75 -3.67
CA PRO A 310 -6.73 -21.67 -2.28
C PRO A 310 -8.16 -21.12 -2.19
N ALA A 311 -8.83 -21.38 -1.07
CA ALA A 311 -10.14 -20.80 -0.82
C ALA A 311 -10.07 -19.27 -0.63
N GLY A 312 -11.03 -18.55 -1.24
CA GLY A 312 -11.18 -17.11 -1.05
C GLY A 312 -10.13 -16.23 -1.74
N VAL A 313 -9.55 -16.67 -2.86
CA VAL A 313 -8.68 -15.82 -3.72
C VAL A 313 -9.37 -14.48 -4.01
N GLY A 314 -8.63 -13.39 -3.81
CA GLY A 314 -9.12 -12.02 -4.03
C GLY A 314 -10.01 -11.49 -2.90
N ARG A 315 -10.16 -12.22 -1.79
CA ARG A 315 -10.82 -11.73 -0.57
C ARG A 315 -9.75 -11.28 0.44
N PRO A 316 -9.44 -9.97 0.52
CA PRO A 316 -8.51 -9.46 1.52
C PRO A 316 -9.11 -9.57 2.93
N TYR A 317 -8.27 -9.43 3.95
CA TYR A 317 -8.72 -9.42 5.33
C TYR A 317 -9.57 -8.18 5.64
N ALA A 318 -10.74 -8.41 6.21
CA ALA A 318 -11.69 -7.36 6.60
C ALA A 318 -11.95 -7.32 8.10
N GLY A 319 -11.19 -8.07 8.90
CA GLY A 319 -11.37 -8.13 10.35
C GLY A 319 -10.67 -7.03 11.13
N PHE A 320 -10.75 -7.10 12.46
CA PHE A 320 -9.98 -6.23 13.35
C PHE A 320 -8.47 -6.53 13.27
N PRO A 321 -7.55 -5.55 13.40
CA PRO A 321 -7.78 -4.11 13.60
C PRO A 321 -7.90 -3.32 12.29
N PHE A 322 -7.99 -3.98 11.14
CA PHE A 322 -8.14 -3.31 9.83
C PHE A 322 -9.48 -2.61 9.69
N ARG A 323 -10.55 -3.14 10.30
CA ARG A 323 -11.85 -2.47 10.45
C ARG A 323 -12.21 -2.25 11.93
N PRO A 324 -12.77 -1.08 12.31
CA PRO A 324 -13.00 -0.79 13.71
C PRO A 324 -14.01 -1.77 14.26
N TRP A 325 -13.77 -2.24 15.49
CA TRP A 325 -14.69 -3.21 16.10
C TRP A 325 -16.12 -2.67 16.18
N GLY A 326 -16.27 -1.36 16.40
CA GLY A 326 -17.58 -0.69 16.37
C GLY A 326 -18.28 -0.76 15.01
N ALA A 327 -17.56 -0.52 13.91
CA ALA A 327 -18.09 -0.61 12.55
C ALA A 327 -18.48 -2.05 12.19
N LEU A 328 -17.60 -3.01 12.50
CA LEU A 328 -17.88 -4.44 12.30
C LEU A 328 -19.13 -4.91 13.04
N ARG A 329 -19.34 -4.44 14.28
CA ARG A 329 -20.52 -4.83 15.07
C ARG A 329 -21.83 -4.26 14.53
N GLN A 330 -21.80 -3.13 13.82
CA GLN A 330 -23.00 -2.57 13.18
C GLN A 330 -23.50 -3.47 12.04
N GLU A 331 -22.62 -4.25 11.43
CA GLU A 331 -22.94 -5.26 10.41
C GLU A 331 -23.35 -6.62 11.01
N GLY A 332 -23.26 -6.75 12.34
CA GLY A 332 -23.65 -7.94 13.10
C GLY A 332 -22.47 -8.59 13.84
N LEU A 333 -22.71 -9.01 15.09
CA LEU A 333 -21.66 -9.58 15.94
C LEU A 333 -21.06 -10.87 15.36
N GLY A 334 -21.89 -11.74 14.77
CA GLY A 334 -21.40 -12.96 14.10
C GLY A 334 -20.50 -12.66 12.91
N HIS A 335 -20.86 -11.66 12.10
CA HIS A 335 -20.04 -11.19 10.98
C HIS A 335 -18.71 -10.61 11.47
N ALA A 336 -18.74 -9.75 12.50
CA ALA A 336 -17.53 -9.19 13.11
C ALA A 336 -16.54 -10.25 13.59
N ILE A 337 -17.05 -11.29 14.26
CA ILE A 337 -16.24 -12.43 14.72
C ILE A 337 -15.70 -13.22 13.53
N ALA A 338 -16.54 -13.51 12.54
CA ALA A 338 -16.14 -14.27 11.36
C ALA A 338 -15.02 -13.57 10.57
N GLU A 339 -15.18 -12.28 10.25
CA GLU A 339 -14.16 -11.52 9.52
C GLU A 339 -12.85 -11.38 10.31
N THR A 340 -12.93 -11.32 11.65
CA THR A 340 -11.76 -11.15 12.52
C THR A 340 -11.01 -12.43 12.79
N PHE A 341 -11.70 -13.55 12.98
CA PHE A 341 -11.05 -14.79 13.38
C PHE A 341 -11.03 -15.84 12.28
N TRP A 342 -11.81 -15.71 11.21
CA TRP A 342 -11.85 -16.64 10.08
C TRP A 342 -11.55 -15.94 8.73
N PRO A 343 -10.34 -15.38 8.56
CA PRO A 343 -9.90 -14.86 7.26
C PRO A 343 -9.89 -15.93 6.17
N SER A 344 -9.86 -15.48 4.91
CA SER A 344 -9.70 -16.39 3.76
C SER A 344 -8.38 -17.17 3.83
N GLU A 345 -8.39 -18.41 3.32
CA GLU A 345 -7.17 -19.22 3.22
C GLU A 345 -6.11 -18.49 2.39
N TRP A 346 -6.51 -17.89 1.28
CA TRP A 346 -5.62 -17.10 0.41
C TRP A 346 -4.90 -16.00 1.18
N TRP A 347 -5.62 -15.21 1.98
CA TRP A 347 -5.01 -14.15 2.78
C TRP A 347 -4.10 -14.70 3.88
N LEU A 348 -4.52 -15.75 4.59
CA LEU A 348 -3.70 -16.39 5.63
C LEU A 348 -2.36 -16.85 5.09
N ARG A 349 -2.36 -17.48 3.92
CA ARG A 349 -1.15 -17.98 3.27
C ARG A 349 -0.22 -16.86 2.85
N LEU A 350 -0.76 -15.79 2.26
CA LEU A 350 0.02 -14.60 1.88
C LEU A 350 0.61 -13.88 3.11
N HIS A 351 -0.21 -13.64 4.13
CA HIS A 351 0.19 -12.87 5.30
C HIS A 351 1.20 -13.60 6.19
N TYR A 352 1.00 -14.91 6.41
CA TYR A 352 1.84 -15.71 7.31
C TYR A 352 2.92 -16.52 6.59
N GLY A 353 2.93 -16.54 5.26
CA GLY A 353 3.94 -17.23 4.47
C GLY A 353 3.86 -18.75 4.56
N VAL A 354 2.65 -19.32 4.49
CA VAL A 354 2.45 -20.77 4.68
C VAL A 354 2.08 -21.50 3.40
N ALA A 355 2.80 -22.60 3.15
CA ALA A 355 2.82 -23.29 1.87
C ALA A 355 1.67 -24.29 1.66
N ASP A 356 1.16 -24.95 2.71
CA ASP A 356 0.19 -26.05 2.59
C ASP A 356 -1.01 -25.96 3.55
N GLY A 357 -2.05 -26.77 3.33
CA GLY A 357 -3.28 -26.73 4.14
C GLY A 357 -3.08 -27.12 5.62
N ARG A 358 -2.08 -27.95 5.95
CA ARG A 358 -1.81 -28.36 7.34
C ARG A 358 -1.18 -27.22 8.14
N THR A 359 -0.23 -26.51 7.53
CA THR A 359 0.40 -25.31 8.11
C THR A 359 -0.56 -24.13 8.18
N VAL A 360 -1.57 -24.06 7.31
CA VAL A 360 -2.66 -23.06 7.41
C VAL A 360 -3.47 -23.22 8.70
N ILE A 361 -3.84 -24.45 9.10
CA ILE A 361 -4.61 -24.66 10.35
C ILE A 361 -3.80 -24.17 11.57
N TRP A 362 -2.49 -24.42 11.58
CA TRP A 362 -1.60 -23.92 12.63
C TRP A 362 -1.44 -22.41 12.61
N ALA A 363 -1.23 -21.82 11.43
CA ALA A 363 -1.15 -20.37 11.25
C ALA A 363 -2.43 -19.69 11.73
N TRP A 364 -3.58 -20.25 11.38
CA TRP A 364 -4.89 -19.79 11.82
C TRP A 364 -5.07 -19.90 13.35
N ARG A 365 -4.94 -21.11 13.92
CA ARG A 365 -5.24 -21.35 15.35
C ARG A 365 -4.28 -20.67 16.30
N LEU A 366 -2.98 -20.66 15.98
CA LEU A 366 -1.96 -20.16 16.89
C LEU A 366 -1.47 -18.76 16.52
N ARG A 367 -1.00 -18.56 15.28
CA ARG A 367 -0.36 -17.28 14.91
C ARG A 367 -1.40 -16.16 14.78
N HIS A 368 -2.50 -16.41 14.08
CA HIS A 368 -3.53 -15.42 13.85
C HIS A 368 -4.30 -15.08 15.12
N GLY A 369 -4.79 -16.09 15.86
CA GLY A 369 -5.44 -15.87 17.16
C GLY A 369 -4.56 -15.05 18.12
N ARG A 370 -3.27 -15.39 18.25
CA ARG A 370 -2.33 -14.61 19.08
C ARG A 370 -2.09 -13.19 18.55
N HIS A 371 -1.99 -13.03 17.23
CA HIS A 371 -1.84 -11.70 16.61
C HIS A 371 -3.03 -10.81 16.94
N ILE A 372 -4.26 -11.31 16.78
CA ILE A 372 -5.48 -10.56 17.10
C ILE A 372 -5.53 -10.22 18.58
N LEU A 373 -5.25 -11.18 19.48
CA LEU A 373 -5.22 -10.92 20.93
C LEU A 373 -4.17 -9.87 21.31
N ALA A 374 -2.97 -9.94 20.72
CA ALA A 374 -1.92 -8.94 20.94
C ALA A 374 -2.35 -7.55 20.43
N GLN A 375 -2.96 -7.47 19.26
CA GLN A 375 -3.52 -6.23 18.71
C GLN A 375 -4.64 -5.67 19.60
N MET A 376 -5.52 -6.53 20.12
CA MET A 376 -6.58 -6.12 21.05
C MET A 376 -6.00 -5.57 22.34
N MET A 377 -4.98 -6.21 22.92
CA MET A 377 -4.31 -5.72 24.14
C MET A 377 -3.55 -4.41 23.89
N TRP A 378 -2.87 -4.28 22.75
CA TRP A 378 -2.12 -3.08 22.38
C TRP A 378 -3.03 -1.90 22.03
N ALA A 379 -4.16 -2.15 21.35
CA ALA A 379 -5.15 -1.15 20.99
C ALA A 379 -6.14 -0.83 22.13
N TRP A 380 -6.23 -1.66 23.18
CA TRP A 380 -7.13 -1.45 24.33
C TRP A 380 -7.04 -0.07 24.98
N PRO A 381 -5.85 0.52 25.20
CA PRO A 381 -5.71 1.88 25.73
C PRO A 381 -6.14 2.97 24.73
N LEU A 382 -5.98 2.74 23.42
CA LEU A 382 -6.44 3.63 22.35
C LEU A 382 -7.97 3.63 22.25
N TYR A 383 -8.60 2.45 22.34
CA TYR A 383 -10.05 2.29 22.30
C TYR A 383 -10.78 2.91 23.50
N ARG A 384 -10.22 2.81 24.72
CA ARG A 384 -10.80 3.45 25.91
C ARG A 384 -10.89 4.98 25.82
N ARG A 385 -10.07 5.65 24.99
CA ARG A 385 -10.08 7.11 24.85
C ARG A 385 -11.06 7.61 23.79
N VAL A 386 -11.40 6.78 22.80
CA VAL A 386 -12.35 7.13 21.72
C VAL A 386 -13.80 6.77 22.11
N GLN A 387 -14.00 5.88 23.09
CA GLN A 387 -15.34 5.38 23.49
C GLN A 387 -15.78 5.75 24.92
N ILE A 388 -15.33 6.87 25.51
CA ILE A 388 -16.06 7.44 26.66
C ILE A 388 -17.01 8.53 26.14
N PRO A 389 -18.28 8.22 25.86
CA PRO A 389 -19.30 9.23 26.07
C PRO A 389 -19.35 9.48 27.57
N LEU A 390 -19.10 10.72 28.00
CA LEU A 390 -19.36 11.16 29.36
C LEU A 390 -20.86 10.96 29.66
N LEU A 391 -21.20 9.79 30.16
CA LEU A 391 -22.36 9.59 31.03
C LEU A 391 -22.09 10.39 32.30
N GLY A 392 -22.54 11.66 32.33
CA GLY A 392 -22.48 12.45 33.55
C GLY A 392 -22.55 13.96 33.38
N SER A 393 -23.67 14.50 32.86
CA SER A 393 -24.18 15.82 33.29
C SER A 393 -25.57 16.13 32.69
N TRP A 394 -26.55 15.25 32.93
CA TRP A 394 -27.95 15.67 32.95
C TRP A 394 -28.36 15.98 34.39
N ARG A 395 -28.26 17.27 34.80
CA ARG A 395 -29.26 17.98 35.65
C ARG A 395 -28.75 19.35 36.14
N ARG A 396 -29.67 20.32 36.05
CA ARG A 396 -29.71 21.71 36.56
C ARG A 396 -28.92 22.70 35.68
N SER A 397 -29.52 23.70 35.04
CA SER A 397 -30.59 24.61 35.51
C SER A 397 -31.57 25.01 34.40
N ARG A 398 -32.86 25.05 34.75
CA ARG A 398 -33.90 25.86 34.10
C ARG A 398 -33.92 27.25 34.76
N SER A 399 -34.52 28.20 34.04
CA SER A 399 -34.72 29.65 34.28
C SER A 399 -33.44 30.49 34.10
N VAL A 400 -33.41 31.48 33.20
CA VAL A 400 -34.25 32.68 33.19
C VAL A 400 -34.71 33.05 31.77
N LEU A 401 -35.97 33.48 31.71
CA LEU A 401 -36.67 34.10 30.59
C LEU A 401 -35.95 35.34 30.06
N THR A 402 -35.88 35.50 28.73
CA THR A 402 -35.96 36.82 28.10
C THR A 402 -36.76 36.69 26.81
N ASP A 403 -37.85 37.47 26.76
CA ASP A 403 -38.83 37.58 25.69
C ASP A 403 -38.25 38.14 24.38
N PRO A 404 -38.89 37.87 23.22
CA PRO A 404 -38.55 38.51 21.96
C PRO A 404 -39.18 39.92 21.87
N PRO A 405 -38.51 40.93 21.29
CA PRO A 405 -39.15 42.21 21.05
C PRO A 405 -40.10 42.10 19.85
N ARG A 406 -41.34 42.51 20.09
CA ARG A 406 -42.39 42.75 19.11
C ARG A 406 -42.05 43.96 18.24
N HIS A 407 -42.44 43.89 16.97
CA HIS A 407 -42.54 45.05 16.08
C HIS A 407 -43.53 46.09 16.62
N ASN A 408 -43.18 47.38 16.50
CA ASN A 408 -44.13 48.41 16.07
C ASN A 408 -43.43 49.67 15.53
N ASN A 409 -43.83 50.01 14.30
CA ASN A 409 -43.87 51.30 13.57
C ASN A 409 -43.15 52.54 14.12
N SER A 410 -42.28 53.10 13.27
CA SER A 410 -42.42 54.45 12.71
C SER A 410 -41.94 54.42 11.26
#